data_AF-A0A7I3YWK2-F1
#
_entry.id   AF-A0A7I3YWK2-F1
#
_cell.length_a   1.000
_cell.length_b   1.000
_cell.length_c   1.000
_cell.angle_alpha   90.00
_cell.angle_beta   90.00
_cell.angle_gamma   90.00
#
_symmetry.space_group_name_H-M   'P 1'
#
loop_
_entity.id
_entity.type
_entity.pdbx_description
1 polymer ?
#
loop_
_entity_poly.entity_id
_entity_poly.type
_entity_poly.pdbx_seq_one_letter_code
_entity_poly.pdbx_strand_id
1 'polypeptide(L)' 'MLYFNFHLTLLDLQENDVQFMSKPGRMHEGLQVYSFGAVSVVIDNAKQSILAQTGDGWKSVHLGQILEMHRSRGGSRWK' A
#
# COMPACT_ATOMS: atom_id res chain seq x y z
N MET A 1 8.99 -11.76 -14.78
CA MET A 1 9.59 -12.12 -13.48
C MET A 1 9.47 -10.94 -12.52
N LEU A 2 8.43 -10.92 -11.71
CA LEU A 2 8.30 -10.04 -10.53
C LEU A 2 7.96 -10.97 -9.37
N TYR A 3 8.95 -11.76 -8.96
CA TYR A 3 8.89 -12.56 -7.74
C TYR A 3 9.75 -11.85 -6.70
N PHE A 4 9.18 -10.83 -6.06
CA PHE A 4 9.74 -10.31 -4.83
C PHE A 4 8.84 -10.79 -3.69
N ASN A 5 9.39 -11.68 -2.88
CA ASN A 5 8.79 -12.29 -1.70
C ASN A 5 8.35 -11.23 -0.69
N PHE A 6 7.16 -10.66 -0.86
CA PHE A 6 6.31 -10.36 0.28
C PHE A 6 5.19 -11.38 0.23
N HIS A 7 5.08 -12.20 1.27
CA HIS A 7 4.00 -13.17 1.48
C HIS A 7 2.69 -12.43 1.79
N LEU A 8 2.32 -11.49 0.94
CA LEU A 8 0.97 -10.98 0.78
C LEU A 8 0.34 -11.93 -0.22
N THR A 9 -0.18 -13.03 0.29
CA THR A 9 -0.91 -13.96 -0.58
C THR A 9 -2.06 -13.16 -1.21
N LEU A 10 -2.26 -13.29 -2.52
CA LEU A 10 -3.39 -12.66 -3.21
C LEU A 10 -4.75 -13.03 -2.58
N LEU A 11 -4.78 -14.08 -1.75
CA LEU A 11 -5.92 -14.51 -0.94
C LEU A 11 -6.25 -13.51 0.19
N ASP A 12 -5.28 -12.99 0.94
CA ASP A 12 -5.52 -12.01 2.03
C ASP A 12 -6.11 -10.68 1.53
N LEU A 13 -5.74 -10.31 0.30
CA LEU A 13 -6.24 -9.11 -0.38
C LEU A 13 -7.70 -9.26 -0.81
N GLN A 14 -8.09 -10.48 -1.19
CA GLN A 14 -9.46 -10.81 -1.59
C GLN A 14 -10.41 -10.83 -0.38
N GLU A 15 -9.93 -11.23 0.81
CA GLU A 15 -10.74 -11.21 2.03
C GLU A 15 -11.00 -9.79 2.57
N ASN A 16 -10.18 -8.80 2.21
CA ASN A 16 -10.33 -7.42 2.66
C ASN A 16 -10.91 -6.46 1.59
N ASP A 17 -11.35 -6.99 0.43
CA ASP A 17 -11.80 -6.22 -0.75
C ASP A 17 -10.74 -5.20 -1.25
N VAL A 18 -9.46 -5.45 -0.98
CA VAL A 18 -8.39 -4.53 -1.35
C VAL A 18 -7.68 -5.01 -2.61
N GLN A 19 -7.86 -4.27 -3.70
CA GLN A 19 -7.09 -4.50 -4.91
C GLN A 19 -5.70 -3.85 -4.79
N PHE A 20 -4.65 -4.67 -4.96
CA PHE A 20 -3.29 -4.20 -5.13
C PHE A 20 -3.00 -3.98 -6.61
N MET A 21 -2.98 -2.71 -7.04
CA MET A 21 -2.74 -2.35 -8.44
C MET A 21 -1.47 -1.52 -8.58
N SER A 22 -0.54 -1.99 -9.41
CA SER A 22 0.58 -1.16 -9.83
C SER A 22 0.05 0.08 -10.58
N LYS A 23 0.62 1.25 -10.28
CA LYS A 23 0.35 2.49 -11.04
C LYS A 23 1.51 2.71 -12.00
N PRO A 24 1.49 2.09 -13.20
CA PRO A 24 2.57 2.24 -14.17
C PRO A 24 2.79 3.73 -14.49
N GLY A 25 4.04 4.19 -14.47
CA GLY A 25 4.42 5.58 -14.68
C GLY A 25 4.42 6.46 -13.44
N ARG A 26 3.94 5.98 -12.29
CA ARG A 26 4.03 6.70 -11.01
C ARG A 26 5.16 6.13 -10.16
N MET A 27 6.22 6.92 -10.00
CA MET A 27 7.39 6.58 -9.20
C MET A 27 7.53 7.56 -8.03
N HIS A 28 8.06 7.07 -6.91
CA HIS A 28 8.47 7.88 -5.78
C HIS A 28 9.92 7.53 -5.46
N GLU A 29 10.84 8.48 -5.60
CA GLU A 29 12.28 8.26 -5.37
C GLU A 29 12.88 7.10 -6.19
N GLY A 30 12.38 6.89 -7.41
CA GLY A 30 12.79 5.76 -8.26
C GLY A 30 12.14 4.41 -7.91
N LEU A 31 11.31 4.37 -6.86
CA LEU A 31 10.54 3.19 -6.48
C LEU A 31 9.15 3.21 -7.12
N GLN A 32 8.68 2.02 -7.52
CA GLN A 32 7.35 1.85 -8.10
C GLN A 32 6.26 2.12 -7.05
N VAL A 33 5.30 2.97 -7.39
CA VAL A 33 4.11 3.20 -6.56
C VAL A 33 3.03 2.17 -6.91
N TYR A 34 2.43 1.62 -5.87
CA TYR A 34 1.29 0.71 -5.93
C TYR A 34 0.09 1.34 -5.24
N SER A 35 -1.11 0.90 -5.62
CA SER A 35 -2.36 1.28 -4.98
C SER A 35 -2.86 0.11 -4.17
N PHE A 36 -3.18 0.36 -2.91
CA PHE A 36 -3.81 -0.56 -1.99
C PHE A 36 -5.19 0.03 -1.66
N GLY A 37 -6.18 -0.27 -2.51
CA GLY A 37 -7.49 0.39 -2.48
C GLY A 37 -7.37 1.93 -2.54
N ALA A 38 -7.81 2.62 -1.49
CA ALA A 38 -7.73 4.09 -1.34
C ALA A 38 -6.36 4.64 -0.87
N VAL A 39 -5.38 3.78 -0.61
CA VAL A 39 -4.05 4.18 -0.10
C VAL A 39 -3.00 3.94 -1.18
N SER A 40 -2.13 4.91 -1.45
CA SER A 40 -0.96 4.67 -2.32
C SER A 40 0.21 4.23 -1.46
N VAL A 41 0.93 3.19 -1.91
CA VAL A 41 2.04 2.58 -1.17
C VAL A 41 3.26 2.40 -2.06
N VAL A 42 4.44 2.42 -1.47
CA VAL A 42 5.74 2.21 -2.10
C VAL A 42 6.48 1.17 -1.29
N ILE A 43 7.15 0.25 -1.98
CA ILE A 43 7.94 -0.81 -1.34
C ILE A 43 9.40 -0.39 -1.43
N ASP A 44 10.01 -0.09 -0.29
CA ASP A 44 11.44 0.18 -0.17
C ASP A 44 12.16 -1.14 0.14
N ASN A 45 12.71 -1.76 -0.91
CA ASN A 45 13.48 -3.00 -0.79
C ASN A 45 14.83 -2.80 -0.08
N ALA A 46 15.42 -1.60 -0.10
CA ALA A 46 16.69 -1.35 0.57
C ALA A 46 16.50 -1.36 2.09
N LYS A 47 15.37 -0.83 2.58
CA LYS A 47 15.01 -0.79 4.00
C LYS A 47 14.08 -1.91 4.45
N GLN A 48 13.66 -2.79 3.53
CA GLN A 48 12.66 -3.84 3.77
C GLN A 48 11.39 -3.28 4.44
N SER A 49 10.93 -2.12 3.98
CA SER A 49 9.83 -1.36 4.58
C SER A 49 8.81 -0.93 3.53
N ILE A 50 7.56 -0.71 3.97
CA ILE A 50 6.50 -0.21 3.10
C ILE A 50 6.22 1.23 3.51
N LEU A 51 6.23 2.15 2.55
CA LEU A 51 5.83 3.53 2.73
C LEU A 51 4.40 3.72 2.25
N ALA A 52 3.56 4.40 3.01
CA ALA A 52 2.22 4.78 2.59
C ALA A 52 2.09 6.30 2.45
N GLN A 53 1.31 6.73 1.47
CA GLN A 53 0.99 8.13 1.24
C GLN A 53 -0.14 8.58 2.19
N THR A 54 0.21 9.44 3.13
CA THR A 54 -0.69 10.16 4.03
C THR A 54 -0.82 11.62 3.60
N GLY A 55 -1.68 12.40 4.28
CA GLY A 55 -1.79 13.84 4.04
C GLY A 55 -0.50 14.62 4.33
N ASP A 56 0.36 14.08 5.21
CA ASP A 56 1.65 14.69 5.58
C ASP A 56 2.82 14.23 4.70
N GLY A 57 2.57 13.39 3.68
CA GLY A 57 3.61 12.80 2.82
C GLY A 57 3.73 11.29 2.94
N TRP A 58 4.93 10.76 2.75
CA TRP A 58 5.20 9.32 2.80
C TRP A 58 5.69 8.90 4.18
N LYS A 59 5.01 7.94 4.80
CA LYS A 59 5.38 7.40 6.13
C LYS A 59 5.60 5.90 6.05
N SER A 60 6.63 5.41 6.77
CA SER A 60 6.87 3.98 6.93
C SER A 60 5.78 3.34 7.77
N VAL A 61 5.20 2.26 7.26
CA VAL A 61 4.06 1.57 7.85
C VAL A 61 4.16 0.06 7.62
N HIS A 62 3.46 -0.70 8.45
CA HIS A 62 3.28 -2.14 8.26
C HIS A 62 1.90 -2.46 7.68
N LEU A 63 1.71 -3.68 7.16
CA LEU A 63 0.47 -4.11 6.49
C LEU A 63 -0.79 -3.83 7.33
N GLY A 64 -0.75 -4.11 8.64
CA GLY A 64 -1.88 -3.85 9.54
C GLY A 64 -2.31 -2.37 9.56
N GLN A 65 -1.37 -1.44 9.49
CA GLN A 65 -1.66 -0.01 9.42
C GLN A 65 -2.20 0.41 8.05
N ILE A 66 -1.74 -0.23 6.97
CA ILE A 66 -2.28 0.01 5.62
C ILE A 66 -3.74 -0.42 5.55
N LEU A 67 -4.07 -1.57 6.14
CA LEU A 67 -5.45 -2.06 6.26
C LEU A 67 -6.32 -1.13 7.12
N GLU A 68 -5.80 -0.60 8.23
CA GLU A 68 -6.49 0.38 9.05
C GLU A 68 -6.75 1.70 8.29
N MET A 69 -5.74 2.22 7.60
CA MET A 69 -5.88 3.39 6.74
C MET A 69 -6.89 3.17 5.61
N HIS A 70 -6.91 1.98 5.01
CA HIS A 70 -7.90 1.60 4.01
C HIS A 70 -9.32 1.59 4.59
N ARG A 71 -9.52 0.91 5.72
CA ARG A 71 -10.82 0.85 6.42
C ARG A 71 -11.30 2.23 6.83
N SER A 72 -10.41 3.08 7.32
CA SER A 72 -10.70 4.45 7.70
C SER A 72 -11.06 5.36 6.50
N ARG A 73 -10.49 5.11 5.32
CA ARG A 73 -10.84 5.85 4.09
C ARG A 73 -12.10 5.31 3.41
N GLY A 74 -12.39 4.01 3.56
CA GLY A 74 -13.56 3.34 2.97
C GLY A 74 -14.81 3.37 3.86
N GLY A 75 -14.67 3.50 5.18
CA GLY A 75 -15.75 3.57 6.15
C GLY A 75 -15.90 4.98 6.72
N SER A 76 -16.81 5.77 6.14
CA SER A 76 -17.39 6.99 6.70
C SER A 76 -16.43 8.13 7.14
N ARG A 77 -16.56 9.27 6.44
CA ARG A 77 -16.87 10.58 7.06
C ARG A 77 -16.34 10.72 8.49
N TRP A 78 -15.10 11.15 8.63
CA TRP A 78 -14.59 11.67 9.90
C TRP A 78 -15.52 12.81 10.37
N LYS A 79 -16.16 12.60 11.52
CA LYS A 79 -16.88 13.60 12.31
C LYS A 79 -16.12 13.78 13.62
#